data_AF-A0A3B1C641-F1
#
_entry.id   AF-A0A3B1C641-F1
#
_cell.length_a   1.000
_cell.length_b   1.000
_cell.length_c   1.000
_cell.angle_alpha   90.00
_cell.angle_beta   90.00
_cell.angle_gamma   90.00
#
_symmetry.space_group_name_H-M   'P 1'
#
loop_
_entity.id
_entity.type
_entity.pdbx_description
1 polymer ?
#
loop_
_entity_poly.entity_id
_entity_poly.type
_entity_poly.pdbx_seq_one_letter_code
_entity_poly.pdbx_strand_id
1 'polypeptide(L)'
;MYRINILPALVFSLFMLMWPASSQAANPCNPCGENACNPCAKHNPCAVNACNPCGDKPSIPIRSDHVTSQKKLIAMGEKLWNDDGLGKSGFSCMTCHDDYEKLNVEKHHGVWPHYVEMPKDIVTFTQMLNYCMLNPMDGKQINPNSVKVTAFQAYYQDYIKSFNPHTKANPCAKKMRKNPCNPCGR
;
A
#
# COMPACT_ATOMS: atom_id res chain seq x y z
N MET A 1 -84.81 -29.19 1.84
CA MET A 1 -85.67 -29.17 3.04
C MET A 1 -84.81 -28.62 4.18
N TYR A 2 -84.83 -27.30 4.40
CA TYR A 2 -85.50 -26.64 5.55
C TYR A 2 -85.16 -27.31 6.89
N ARG A 3 -84.27 -26.68 7.70
CA ARG A 3 -84.59 -25.78 8.84
C ARG A 3 -84.82 -26.61 10.13
N ILE A 4 -84.16 -26.40 11.28
CA ILE A 4 -84.17 -25.20 12.17
C ILE A 4 -83.37 -25.57 13.46
N ASN A 5 -82.86 -24.54 14.18
CA ASN A 5 -82.59 -24.42 15.65
C ASN A 5 -81.12 -24.22 16.04
N ILE A 6 -80.70 -23.47 17.06
CA ILE A 6 -81.24 -22.50 18.05
C ILE A 6 -79.97 -21.77 18.63
N LEU A 7 -80.14 -20.53 19.09
CA LEU A 7 -79.27 -19.65 19.91
C LEU A 7 -78.27 -20.33 20.93
N PRO A 8 -77.41 -19.57 21.66
CA PRO A 8 -76.46 -18.48 21.31
C PRO A 8 -75.10 -18.67 22.06
N ALA A 9 -74.05 -17.88 21.78
CA ALA A 9 -73.03 -17.47 22.78
C ALA A 9 -71.85 -16.71 22.14
N LEU A 10 -71.41 -15.65 22.84
CA LEU A 10 -70.11 -14.97 22.73
C LEU A 10 -69.98 -14.10 21.45
N VAL A 11 -69.43 -12.88 21.46
CA VAL A 11 -68.17 -12.45 22.05
C VAL A 11 -68.20 -10.91 22.18
N PHE A 12 -67.60 -10.44 23.27
CA PHE A 12 -67.30 -9.06 23.65
C PHE A 12 -66.35 -8.34 22.65
N SER A 13 -66.38 -7.00 22.68
CA SER A 13 -65.27 -6.10 22.33
C SER A 13 -64.99 -5.77 20.86
N LEU A 14 -65.51 -4.63 20.40
CA LEU A 14 -64.91 -3.85 19.32
C LEU A 14 -65.22 -2.36 19.48
N PHE A 15 -64.37 -1.58 20.15
CA PHE A 15 -64.30 -0.11 19.96
C PHE A 15 -63.00 0.43 20.58
N MET A 16 -61.86 0.10 19.95
CA MET A 16 -60.72 1.02 19.89
C MET A 16 -60.74 1.61 18.49
N LEU A 17 -60.55 2.94 18.37
CA LEU A 17 -59.85 3.63 17.28
C LEU A 17 -60.16 5.13 17.37
N MET A 18 -59.13 5.93 17.68
CA MET A 18 -58.72 7.12 16.91
C MET A 18 -58.00 8.15 17.80
N TRP A 19 -56.67 8.15 17.73
CA TRP A 19 -55.84 9.35 17.87
C TRP A 19 -54.67 9.18 16.87
N PRO A 20 -54.30 10.19 16.05
CA PRO A 20 -53.20 10.05 15.12
C PRO A 20 -51.88 10.19 15.87
N ALA A 21 -50.98 9.24 15.65
CA ALA A 21 -49.60 9.32 16.13
C ALA A 21 -48.85 10.38 15.31
N SER A 22 -48.29 11.37 16.00
CA SER A 22 -47.35 12.35 15.45
C SER A 22 -46.11 11.63 14.90
N SER A 23 -45.84 11.76 13.60
CA SER A 23 -44.59 11.30 12.99
C SER A 23 -43.42 12.16 13.49
N GLN A 24 -42.63 11.63 14.42
CA GLN A 24 -41.36 12.23 14.81
C GLN A 24 -40.37 12.07 13.66
N ALA A 25 -39.83 13.18 13.17
CA ALA A 25 -38.75 13.17 12.18
C ALA A 25 -37.54 12.41 12.75
N ALA A 26 -37.02 11.45 12.00
CA ALA A 26 -35.86 10.66 12.41
C ALA A 26 -34.63 11.55 12.57
N ASN A 27 -33.92 11.40 13.69
CA ASN A 27 -32.65 12.09 13.94
C ASN A 27 -31.57 11.46 13.03
N PRO A 28 -30.95 12.23 12.12
CA PRO A 28 -29.93 11.71 11.20
C PRO A 28 -28.68 11.17 11.90
N CYS A 29 -28.52 11.43 13.20
CA CYS A 29 -27.39 10.98 14.01
C CYS A 29 -27.75 9.84 15.00
N ASN A 30 -28.88 9.13 14.83
CA ASN A 30 -29.22 8.00 15.70
C ASN A 30 -28.26 6.81 15.45
N PRO A 31 -27.43 6.39 16.43
CA PRO A 31 -26.47 5.30 16.25
C PRO A 31 -27.12 3.92 16.12
N CYS A 32 -28.41 3.79 16.45
CA CYS A 32 -29.16 2.54 16.39
C CYS A 32 -30.22 2.52 15.26
N GLY A 33 -30.27 3.54 14.42
CA GLY A 33 -31.22 3.62 13.30
C GLY A 33 -30.67 3.00 12.01
N GLU A 34 -31.54 2.48 11.16
CA GLU A 34 -31.22 2.23 9.74
C GLU A 34 -31.08 3.57 9.01
N ASN A 35 -29.97 4.28 9.23
CA ASN A 35 -29.63 5.48 8.49
C ASN A 35 -28.28 5.31 7.78
N ALA A 36 -28.08 6.11 6.74
CA ALA A 36 -26.87 6.08 5.91
C ALA A 36 -25.57 6.37 6.68
N CYS A 37 -25.66 6.80 7.94
CA CYS A 37 -24.54 7.07 8.84
C CYS A 37 -24.24 5.93 9.82
N ASN A 38 -24.95 4.80 9.77
CA ASN A 38 -24.81 3.74 10.77
C ASN A 38 -23.42 3.06 10.65
N PRO A 39 -22.57 3.15 11.70
CA PRO A 39 -21.22 2.56 11.68
C PRO A 39 -21.21 1.03 11.68
N CYS A 40 -22.35 0.39 12.01
CA CYS A 40 -22.54 -1.06 12.03
C CYS A 40 -23.19 -1.58 10.72
N ALA A 41 -23.58 -0.71 9.80
CA ALA A 41 -24.06 -1.14 8.50
C ALA A 41 -22.92 -1.76 7.68
N LYS A 42 -23.21 -2.80 6.91
CA LYS A 42 -22.24 -3.51 6.03
C LYS A 42 -21.76 -2.59 4.90
N HIS A 43 -20.89 -1.64 5.19
CA HIS A 43 -20.24 -0.81 4.19
C HIS A 43 -18.79 -1.26 3.97
N ASN A 44 -18.30 -1.10 2.73
CA ASN A 44 -16.89 -1.24 2.42
C ASN A 44 -16.11 -0.17 3.21
N PRO A 45 -15.08 -0.52 4.01
CA PRO A 45 -14.35 0.43 4.83
C PRO A 45 -13.62 1.52 4.02
N CYS A 46 -13.48 1.34 2.70
CA CYS A 46 -12.88 2.29 1.78
C CYS A 46 -13.91 3.04 0.90
N ALA A 47 -15.20 2.71 1.01
CA ALA A 47 -16.23 3.49 0.33
C ALA A 47 -16.51 4.77 1.12
N VAL A 48 -16.66 5.89 0.41
CA VAL A 48 -17.10 7.16 1.00
C VAL A 48 -18.46 6.93 1.68
N ASN A 49 -18.47 6.89 3.01
CA ASN A 49 -19.68 6.96 3.79
C ASN A 49 -20.33 8.32 3.50
N ALA A 50 -21.65 8.36 3.27
CA ALA A 50 -22.42 9.59 3.06
C ALA A 50 -22.27 10.60 4.21
N CYS A 51 -21.74 10.16 5.35
CA CYS A 51 -21.49 10.96 6.55
C CYS A 51 -19.97 11.11 6.83
N ASN A 52 -19.10 10.80 5.86
CA ASN A 52 -17.67 11.04 5.94
C ASN A 52 -17.39 12.55 5.78
N PRO A 53 -16.96 13.26 6.84
CA PRO A 53 -16.64 14.69 6.75
C PRO A 53 -15.46 14.99 5.80
N CYS A 54 -14.73 13.97 5.35
CA CYS A 54 -13.68 14.07 4.34
C CYS A 54 -14.17 13.81 2.90
N GLY A 55 -15.45 13.44 2.70
CA GLY A 55 -16.01 13.08 1.39
C GLY A 55 -16.50 14.27 0.55
N ASP A 56 -16.78 15.41 1.19
CA ASP A 56 -17.42 16.56 0.53
C ASP A 56 -16.45 17.42 -0.29
N LYS A 57 -15.15 17.18 -0.18
CA LYS A 57 -14.11 17.94 -0.89
C LYS A 57 -13.29 17.01 -1.79
N PRO A 58 -13.03 17.38 -3.06
CA PRO A 58 -12.12 16.63 -3.91
C PRO A 58 -10.74 16.58 -3.25
N SER A 59 -10.10 15.41 -3.25
CA SER A 59 -8.78 15.23 -2.68
C SER A 59 -7.74 16.01 -3.48
N ILE A 60 -6.81 16.67 -2.77
CA ILE A 60 -5.66 17.33 -3.40
C ILE A 60 -4.71 16.21 -3.85
N PRO A 61 -4.40 16.09 -5.15
CA PRO A 61 -3.52 15.04 -5.63
C PRO A 61 -2.08 15.29 -5.17
N ILE A 62 -1.37 14.22 -4.82
CA ILE A 62 0.05 14.27 -4.40
C ILE A 62 0.95 14.74 -5.55
N ARG A 63 0.54 14.48 -6.80
CA ARG A 63 1.27 14.83 -8.03
C ARG A 63 0.32 14.88 -9.24
N SER A 64 0.73 15.57 -10.31
CA SER A 64 -0.01 15.65 -11.58
C SER A 64 -0.08 14.31 -12.30
N ASP A 65 1.01 13.53 -12.27
CA ASP A 65 1.11 12.28 -13.01
C ASP A 65 0.58 11.11 -12.18
N HIS A 66 -0.64 10.69 -12.49
CA HIS A 66 -1.26 9.53 -11.87
C HIS A 66 -0.64 8.24 -12.42
N VAL A 67 -0.21 7.36 -11.52
CA VAL A 67 0.28 6.03 -11.88
C VAL A 67 -0.47 5.00 -11.06
N THR A 68 -1.22 4.15 -11.76
CA THR A 68 -2.13 3.16 -11.17
C THR A 68 -1.71 1.71 -11.44
N SER A 69 -0.57 1.50 -12.11
CA SER A 69 -0.09 0.17 -12.48
C SER A 69 1.20 -0.18 -11.75
N GLN A 70 1.13 -1.17 -10.86
CA GLN A 70 2.29 -1.68 -10.13
C GLN A 70 3.37 -2.22 -11.08
N LYS A 71 2.98 -3.01 -12.09
CA LYS A 71 3.91 -3.57 -13.08
C LYS A 71 4.69 -2.48 -13.84
N LYS A 72 4.04 -1.37 -14.18
CA LYS A 72 4.72 -0.23 -14.83
C LYS A 72 5.73 0.44 -13.88
N LEU A 73 5.40 0.57 -12.60
CA LEU A 73 6.33 1.13 -11.60
C LEU A 73 7.54 0.24 -11.40
N ILE A 74 7.36 -1.08 -11.31
CA ILE A 74 8.47 -2.04 -11.18
C ILE A 74 9.39 -1.95 -12.40
N ALA A 75 8.84 -2.01 -13.62
CA ALA A 75 9.63 -1.93 -14.84
C ALA A 75 10.35 -0.58 -15.01
N MET A 76 9.73 0.52 -14.56
CA MET A 76 10.38 1.84 -14.52
C MET A 76 11.50 1.87 -13.48
N GLY A 77 11.25 1.33 -12.28
CA GLY A 77 12.23 1.29 -11.21
C GLY A 77 13.45 0.46 -11.56
N GLU A 78 13.27 -0.68 -12.23
CA GLU A 78 14.37 -1.51 -12.74
C GLU A 78 15.24 -0.73 -13.72
N LYS A 79 14.63 -0.02 -14.68
CA LYS A 79 15.37 0.83 -15.62
C LYS A 79 16.16 1.91 -14.90
N LEU A 80 15.53 2.62 -13.97
CA LEU A 80 16.19 3.66 -13.18
C LEU A 80 17.34 3.10 -12.33
N TRP A 81 17.19 1.89 -11.78
CA TRP A 81 18.22 1.25 -10.96
C TRP A 81 19.48 0.90 -11.77
N ASN A 82 19.33 0.68 -13.08
CA ASN A 82 20.41 0.36 -14.02
C ASN A 82 20.90 1.58 -14.82
N ASP A 83 20.32 2.77 -14.63
CA ASP A 83 20.61 3.97 -15.41
C ASP A 83 21.85 4.70 -14.87
N ASP A 84 22.94 4.68 -15.65
CA ASP A 84 24.20 5.37 -15.37
C ASP A 84 24.18 6.87 -15.73
N GLY A 85 23.10 7.33 -16.39
CA GLY A 85 22.85 8.73 -16.74
C GLY A 85 22.06 9.51 -15.69
N LEU A 86 21.73 8.89 -14.54
CA LEU A 86 21.00 9.56 -13.46
C LEU A 86 21.81 10.67 -12.76
N GLY A 87 23.13 10.55 -12.79
CA GLY A 87 24.06 11.51 -12.23
C GLY A 87 25.18 11.84 -13.21
N LYS A 88 26.26 12.44 -12.73
CA LYS A 88 27.42 12.82 -13.56
C LYS A 88 28.59 11.87 -13.44
N SER A 89 28.60 10.98 -12.45
CA SER A 89 29.72 10.06 -12.22
C SER A 89 29.77 8.86 -13.16
N GLY A 90 28.69 8.59 -13.91
CA GLY A 90 28.56 7.38 -14.74
C GLY A 90 28.27 6.12 -13.93
N PHE A 91 27.90 6.25 -12.66
CA PHE A 91 27.45 5.13 -11.83
C PHE A 91 25.93 5.01 -11.85
N SER A 92 25.46 3.77 -11.88
CA SER A 92 24.07 3.41 -11.59
C SER A 92 23.96 2.83 -10.18
N CYS A 93 22.73 2.60 -9.71
CA CYS A 93 22.52 1.95 -8.41
C CYS A 93 23.13 0.54 -8.40
N MET A 94 23.06 -0.18 -9.53
CA MET A 94 23.69 -1.50 -9.70
C MET A 94 25.20 -1.48 -9.61
N THR A 95 25.87 -0.35 -9.87
CA THR A 95 27.33 -0.28 -9.75
C THR A 95 27.79 -0.65 -8.33
N CYS A 96 27.01 -0.29 -7.31
CA CYS A 96 27.30 -0.61 -5.91
C CYS A 96 26.37 -1.68 -5.32
N HIS A 97 25.15 -1.84 -5.83
CA HIS A 97 24.14 -2.77 -5.32
C HIS A 97 23.80 -3.84 -6.37
N ASP A 98 24.80 -4.62 -6.79
CA ASP A 98 24.65 -5.70 -7.77
C ASP A 98 24.14 -7.03 -7.19
N ASP A 99 24.02 -7.12 -5.88
CA ASP A 99 23.50 -8.27 -5.15
C ASP A 99 22.78 -7.88 -3.84
N TYR A 100 22.16 -8.88 -3.21
CA TYR A 100 21.41 -8.72 -1.96
C TYR A 100 22.30 -8.46 -0.74
N GLU A 101 23.56 -8.90 -0.77
CA GLU A 101 24.50 -8.74 0.34
C GLU A 101 24.89 -7.27 0.49
N LYS A 102 25.20 -6.60 -0.62
CA LYS A 102 25.50 -5.16 -0.67
C LYS A 102 24.30 -4.27 -0.32
N LEU A 103 23.10 -4.85 -0.23
CA LEU A 103 21.89 -4.19 0.26
C LEU A 103 21.55 -4.58 1.71
N ASN A 104 22.37 -5.40 2.37
CA ASN A 104 22.15 -5.90 3.72
C ASN A 104 20.74 -6.51 3.93
N VAL A 105 20.19 -7.15 2.89
CA VAL A 105 18.81 -7.67 2.92
C VAL A 105 18.64 -8.75 3.98
N GLU A 106 19.65 -9.58 4.25
CA GLU A 106 19.60 -10.60 5.30
C GLU A 106 19.44 -9.98 6.71
N LYS A 107 20.07 -8.83 6.97
CA LYS A 107 20.05 -8.16 8.28
C LYS A 107 18.77 -7.37 8.53
N HIS A 108 18.23 -6.73 7.49
CA HIS A 108 17.11 -5.78 7.63
C HIS A 108 15.82 -6.27 6.96
N HIS A 109 15.84 -7.41 6.27
CA HIS A 109 14.70 -7.97 5.52
C HIS A 109 14.08 -6.97 4.52
N GLY A 110 14.87 -6.00 4.06
CA GLY A 110 14.44 -4.90 3.20
C GLY A 110 13.40 -3.94 3.80
N VAL A 111 13.25 -3.94 5.13
CA VAL A 111 12.34 -3.05 5.84
C VAL A 111 13.01 -1.69 6.07
N TRP A 112 12.27 -0.60 5.84
CA TRP A 112 12.68 0.78 6.13
C TRP A 112 11.70 1.43 7.11
N PRO A 113 12.12 2.38 7.97
CA PRO A 113 13.47 2.90 8.13
C PRO A 113 14.39 1.95 8.93
N HIS A 114 15.70 2.07 8.74
CA HIS A 114 16.70 1.37 9.54
C HIS A 114 18.05 2.11 9.54
N TYR A 115 18.93 1.74 10.46
CA TYR A 115 20.29 2.28 10.55
C TYR A 115 21.16 1.82 9.38
N VAL A 116 21.76 2.76 8.65
CA VAL A 116 22.68 2.48 7.54
C VAL A 116 24.06 3.04 7.89
N GLU A 117 25.10 2.22 7.72
CA GLU A 117 26.48 2.59 8.07
C GLU A 117 27.04 3.71 7.17
N MET A 118 26.63 3.78 5.91
CA MET A 118 27.08 4.81 4.96
C MET A 118 26.83 6.24 5.47
N PRO A 119 25.58 6.64 5.81
CA PRO A 119 25.30 7.94 6.42
C PRO A 119 25.49 7.97 7.94
N LYS A 120 25.70 6.83 8.61
CA LYS A 120 25.70 6.68 10.08
C LYS A 120 24.41 7.19 10.74
N ASP A 121 23.26 6.87 10.14
CA ASP A 121 21.96 7.37 10.57
C ASP A 121 20.83 6.35 10.29
N ILE A 122 19.70 6.50 10.98
CA ILE A 122 18.45 5.81 10.67
C ILE A 122 17.72 6.60 9.59
N VAL A 123 17.69 6.05 8.38
CA VAL A 123 17.12 6.72 7.22
C VAL A 123 15.92 5.96 6.66
N THR A 124 15.01 6.68 6.03
CA THR A 124 13.99 6.11 5.14
C THR A 124 14.61 5.73 3.80
N PHE A 125 13.91 4.90 3.02
CA PHE A 125 14.34 4.55 1.67
C PHE A 125 14.64 5.80 0.81
N THR A 126 13.77 6.81 0.83
CA THR A 126 13.93 8.03 0.02
C THR A 126 15.12 8.87 0.48
N GLN A 127 15.42 8.91 1.78
CA GLN A 127 16.62 9.57 2.29
C GLN A 127 17.89 8.82 1.84
N MET A 128 17.90 7.49 1.91
CA MET A 128 19.03 6.70 1.41
C MET A 128 19.21 6.84 -0.11
N LEU A 129 18.12 6.81 -0.88
CA LEU A 129 18.13 7.06 -2.32
C LEU A 129 18.77 8.41 -2.64
N ASN A 130 18.36 9.47 -1.93
CA ASN A 130 18.90 10.81 -2.14
C ASN A 130 20.35 10.94 -1.67
N TYR A 131 20.76 10.22 -0.61
CA TYR A 131 22.16 10.12 -0.24
C TYR A 131 23.01 9.52 -1.37
N CYS A 132 22.54 8.45 -2.02
CA CYS A 132 23.22 7.86 -3.16
C CYS A 132 23.27 8.82 -4.37
N MET A 133 22.17 9.52 -4.64
CA MET A 133 22.12 10.51 -5.72
C MET A 133 23.12 11.65 -5.53
N LEU A 134 23.30 12.13 -4.29
CA LEU A 134 24.15 13.29 -4.01
C LEU A 134 25.64 12.92 -3.88
N ASN A 135 25.95 11.77 -3.30
CA ASN A 135 27.34 11.43 -2.93
C ASN A 135 28.06 10.63 -4.04
N PRO A 136 27.76 9.33 -4.26
CA PRO A 136 28.46 8.56 -5.31
C PRO A 136 28.01 8.90 -6.73
N MET A 137 26.78 9.39 -6.94
CA MET A 137 26.26 9.64 -8.29
C MET A 137 26.55 11.05 -8.83
N ASP A 138 26.96 12.01 -8.00
CA ASP A 138 27.09 13.44 -8.36
C ASP A 138 25.86 13.97 -9.13
N GLY A 139 24.69 13.60 -8.63
CA GLY A 139 23.39 13.92 -9.19
C GLY A 139 22.67 15.00 -8.39
N LYS A 140 21.34 15.03 -8.54
CA LYS A 140 20.46 15.93 -7.79
C LYS A 140 19.53 15.13 -6.91
N GLN A 141 19.11 15.75 -5.81
CA GLN A 141 18.05 15.21 -4.98
C GLN A 141 16.78 14.98 -5.81
N ILE A 142 16.20 13.79 -5.68
CA ILE A 142 14.93 13.42 -6.28
C ILE A 142 13.81 13.88 -5.36
N ASN A 143 12.80 14.53 -5.95
CA ASN A 143 11.60 14.95 -5.23
C ASN A 143 10.91 13.74 -4.57
N PRO A 144 10.71 13.75 -3.23
CA PRO A 144 10.10 12.64 -2.49
C PRO A 144 8.73 12.19 -3.00
N ASN A 145 7.93 13.09 -3.56
CA ASN A 145 6.57 12.81 -4.05
C ASN A 145 6.53 12.44 -5.54
N SER A 146 7.68 12.36 -6.21
CA SER A 146 7.76 12.06 -7.64
C SER A 146 7.40 10.61 -7.97
N VAL A 147 6.98 10.38 -9.22
CA VAL A 147 6.81 9.02 -9.77
C VAL A 147 8.10 8.20 -9.67
N LYS A 148 9.28 8.85 -9.83
CA LYS A 148 10.59 8.18 -9.75
C LYS A 148 10.81 7.51 -8.40
N VAL A 149 10.55 8.21 -7.29
CA VAL A 149 10.70 7.63 -5.94
C VAL A 149 9.75 6.44 -5.75
N THR A 150 8.49 6.57 -6.20
CA THR A 150 7.53 5.45 -6.16
C THR A 150 8.03 4.25 -6.99
N ALA A 151 8.61 4.49 -8.16
CA ALA A 151 9.14 3.44 -9.02
C ALA A 151 10.35 2.74 -8.39
N PHE A 152 11.31 3.49 -7.82
CA PHE A 152 12.43 2.94 -7.08
C PHE A 152 11.97 2.04 -5.93
N GLN A 153 11.02 2.51 -5.12
CA GLN A 153 10.47 1.73 -4.00
C GLN A 153 9.74 0.47 -4.48
N ALA A 154 8.94 0.58 -5.55
CA ALA A 154 8.20 -0.55 -6.11
C ALA A 154 9.15 -1.63 -6.62
N TYR A 155 10.20 -1.25 -7.37
CA TYR A 155 11.21 -2.19 -7.84
C TYR A 155 12.03 -2.79 -6.69
N TYR A 156 12.48 -1.97 -5.74
CA TYR A 156 13.21 -2.47 -4.57
C TYR A 156 12.41 -3.52 -3.81
N GLN A 157 11.13 -3.25 -3.54
CA GLN A 157 10.24 -4.21 -2.88
C GLN A 157 10.03 -5.49 -3.69
N ASP A 158 9.97 -5.41 -5.02
CA ASP A 158 9.86 -6.59 -5.89
C ASP A 158 11.16 -7.40 -5.90
N TYR A 159 12.30 -6.72 -5.98
CA TYR A 159 13.65 -7.30 -5.94
C TYR A 159 13.88 -8.06 -4.63
N ILE A 160 13.65 -7.45 -3.47
CA ILE A 160 13.88 -8.12 -2.17
C ILE A 160 12.93 -9.30 -1.92
N LYS A 161 11.72 -9.33 -2.50
CA LYS A 161 10.82 -10.49 -2.38
C LYS A 161 11.39 -11.75 -3.03
N SER A 162 12.28 -11.56 -4.00
CA SER A 162 12.98 -12.64 -4.69
C SER A 162 14.22 -13.11 -3.93
N PHE A 163 14.55 -12.50 -2.80
CA PHE A 163 15.66 -12.92 -1.94
C PHE A 163 15.35 -14.26 -1.27
N ASN A 164 16.23 -15.25 -1.46
CA ASN A 164 16.20 -16.50 -0.74
C ASN A 164 17.55 -16.72 -0.04
N PRO A 165 17.63 -16.62 1.30
CA PRO A 165 18.89 -16.77 2.03
C PRO A 165 19.45 -18.21 1.97
N HIS A 166 18.63 -19.18 1.57
CA HIS A 166 19.00 -20.60 1.52
C HIS A 166 19.54 -21.05 0.15
N THR A 167 19.58 -20.17 -0.85
CA THR A 167 20.16 -20.46 -2.17
C THR A 167 21.61 -19.99 -2.30
N LYS A 168 22.39 -19.98 -1.20
CA LYS A 168 23.85 -19.81 -1.26
C LYS A 168 24.45 -20.97 -2.06
N ALA A 169 24.37 -20.86 -3.38
CA ALA A 169 24.96 -21.79 -4.32
C ALA A 169 26.45 -21.82 -4.05
N ASN A 170 27.04 -23.01 -4.16
CA ASN A 170 28.46 -23.23 -4.02
C ASN A 170 29.23 -22.13 -4.79
N PRO A 171 30.17 -21.40 -4.18
CA PRO A 171 30.95 -20.36 -4.85
C PRO A 171 31.68 -20.87 -6.11
N CYS A 172 31.92 -22.18 -6.21
CA CYS A 172 32.48 -22.85 -7.38
C CYS A 172 31.46 -23.20 -8.48
N ALA A 173 30.14 -23.07 -8.24
CA ALA A 173 29.09 -23.48 -9.17
C ALA A 173 28.62 -22.37 -10.13
N LYS A 174 28.99 -21.11 -9.88
CA LYS A 174 28.79 -20.03 -10.85
C LYS A 174 29.92 -20.06 -11.87
N LYS A 175 29.61 -20.13 -13.17
CA LYS A 175 30.59 -19.85 -14.25
C LYS A 175 31.00 -18.38 -14.18
N MET A 176 31.92 -18.04 -13.28
CA MET A 176 32.49 -16.69 -13.16
C MET A 176 33.63 -16.53 -14.16
N ARG A 177 33.81 -15.31 -14.69
CA ARG A 177 34.94 -15.00 -15.58
C ARG A 177 36.26 -15.19 -14.82
N LYS A 178 37.29 -15.67 -15.51
CA LYS A 178 38.64 -15.91 -14.95
C LYS A 178 39.17 -14.63 -14.29
N ASN A 179 39.26 -14.63 -12.95
CA ASN A 179 39.89 -13.57 -12.16
C ASN A 179 41.04 -14.20 -11.34
N PRO A 180 42.27 -13.64 -11.39
CA PRO A 180 43.42 -14.12 -10.62
C PRO A 180 43.28 -14.03 -9.09
N CYS A 181 42.25 -13.38 -8.56
CA CYS A 181 41.98 -13.34 -7.11
C CYS A 181 40.94 -14.38 -6.63
N ASN A 182 40.63 -15.40 -7.43
CA ASN A 182 39.62 -16.42 -7.08
C ASN A 182 40.21 -17.56 -6.21
N PRO A 183 39.73 -17.79 -4.97
CA PRO A 183 40.17 -18.91 -4.12
C PRO A 183 39.73 -20.29 -4.64
N CYS A 184 38.80 -20.33 -5.60
CA CYS A 184 38.28 -21.55 -6.21
C CYS A 184 38.98 -21.93 -7.53
N GLY A 185 40.05 -21.21 -7.91
CA GLY A 185 40.89 -21.52 -9.07
C GLY A 185 42.23 -22.14 -8.65
N ARG A 186 42.30 -23.47 -8.60
CA ARG A 186 43.48 -24.22 -9.03
C ARG A 186 43.12 -25.02 -10.26
#